data_AF-A0A3D8YXZ6-F1
#
_entry.id   AF-A0A3D8YXZ6-F1
#
_cell.length_a   1.000
_cell.length_b   1.000
_cell.length_c   1.000
_cell.angle_alpha   90.00
_cell.angle_beta   90.00
_cell.angle_gamma   90.00
#
_symmetry.space_group_name_H-M   'P 1'
#
loop_
_entity.id
_entity.type
_entity.pdbx_description
1 polymer ?
#
loop_
_entity_poly.entity_id
_entity_poly.type
_entity_poly.pdbx_seq_one_letter_code
_entity_poly.pdbx_strand_id
1 'polypeptide(L)'
;MTEFMTGFLSGILIYTKIPIFYVLIGLVVLRMIYKLKRPAIKGAIGEWKVNRKLAKLGDDYRVFGDLYVLKVEGGHTQVDHVVTSRKGVFVIETKHYSGWIFGSDRHKNWTQVIYKRKEKMYNPIWQNFGHIQSLRSYLNNEDLDMHSIITFSSDATFKFKEPFETAHVIHVNELEKVFGKYEDIVMSEGELKKINDSLEQLIFTDKQEKKRVKQAHLKSVKSKQTSQETQKSKVPKSKLRTTKSVSEKTETVVSLKTPVDTATKTSSPGGCPRCGSELVQRKGKFGEFVGCSAYPKCRYTLKKEA
;
A
#
# COMPACT_ATOMS: atom_id res chain seq x y z
N MET A 1 -36.72 -66.30 -2.76
CA MET A 1 -37.08 -64.99 -2.17
C MET A 1 -35.96 -64.41 -1.30
N THR A 2 -35.19 -65.25 -0.60
CA THR A 2 -34.06 -64.86 0.27
C THR A 2 -32.83 -64.35 -0.50
N GLU A 3 -32.45 -64.97 -1.62
CA GLU A 3 -31.27 -64.54 -2.41
C GLU A 3 -31.46 -63.21 -3.16
N PHE A 4 -32.70 -62.87 -3.54
CA PHE A 4 -32.99 -61.59 -4.20
C PHE A 4 -32.89 -60.42 -3.21
N MET A 5 -33.30 -60.65 -1.96
CA MET A 5 -33.25 -59.62 -0.90
C MET A 5 -31.84 -59.39 -0.37
N THR A 6 -30.99 -60.42 -0.33
CA THR A 6 -29.57 -60.26 0.05
C THR A 6 -28.75 -59.53 -1.01
N GLY A 7 -29.01 -59.78 -2.30
CA GLY A 7 -28.42 -59.04 -3.43
C GLY A 7 -28.81 -57.55 -3.45
N PHE A 8 -30.08 -57.24 -3.14
CA PHE A 8 -30.56 -55.86 -3.10
C PHE A 8 -29.99 -55.05 -1.92
N LEU A 9 -29.91 -55.65 -0.73
CA LEU A 9 -29.34 -55.01 0.46
C LEU A 9 -27.81 -54.83 0.37
N SER A 10 -27.10 -55.77 -0.23
CA SER A 10 -25.65 -55.64 -0.49
C SER A 10 -25.34 -54.57 -1.55
N GLY A 11 -26.17 -54.46 -2.59
CA GLY A 11 -26.09 -53.37 -3.58
C GLY A 11 -26.32 -51.99 -2.97
N ILE A 12 -27.31 -51.85 -2.07
CA ILE A 12 -27.56 -50.61 -1.31
C ILE A 12 -26.40 -50.28 -0.36
N LEU A 13 -25.81 -51.26 0.32
CA LEU A 13 -24.67 -51.06 1.23
C LEU A 13 -23.37 -50.63 0.50
N ILE A 14 -23.15 -51.08 -0.73
CA ILE A 14 -22.01 -50.66 -1.56
C ILE A 14 -22.23 -49.23 -2.11
N TYR A 15 -23.47 -48.88 -2.48
CA TYR A 15 -23.82 -47.55 -3.00
C TYR A 15 -23.95 -46.47 -1.91
N THR A 16 -24.29 -46.85 -0.67
CA THR A 16 -24.47 -45.93 0.48
C THR A 16 -23.18 -45.64 1.25
N LYS A 17 -22.10 -46.40 1.04
CA LYS A 17 -20.80 -46.16 1.70
C LYS A 17 -19.80 -45.33 0.87
N ILE A 18 -20.08 -45.09 -0.41
CA ILE A 18 -19.29 -44.26 -1.33
C ILE A 18 -19.75 -42.77 -1.48
N PRO A 19 -20.86 -42.24 -0.93
CA PRO A 19 -21.12 -40.80 -1.03
C PRO A 19 -20.44 -39.99 0.09
N ILE A 20 -20.58 -40.43 1.35
CA ILE A 20 -20.26 -39.54 2.50
C ILE A 20 -18.76 -39.35 2.68
N PHE A 21 -17.95 -40.42 2.56
CA PHE A 21 -16.50 -40.32 2.74
C PHE A 21 -15.85 -39.41 1.69
N TYR A 22 -16.21 -39.57 0.42
CA TYR A 22 -15.70 -38.72 -0.66
C TYR A 22 -16.26 -37.30 -0.61
N VAL A 23 -17.51 -37.10 -0.15
CA VAL A 23 -18.06 -35.76 0.12
C VAL A 23 -17.28 -35.09 1.25
N LEU A 24 -16.98 -35.79 2.35
CA LEU A 24 -16.18 -35.24 3.45
C LEU A 24 -14.75 -34.90 2.99
N ILE A 25 -14.11 -35.78 2.20
CA ILE A 25 -12.82 -35.48 1.57
C ILE A 25 -12.95 -34.25 0.67
N GLY A 26 -13.99 -34.18 -0.16
CA GLY A 26 -14.29 -33.04 -1.02
C GLY A 26 -14.43 -31.74 -0.23
N LEU A 27 -15.14 -31.75 0.91
CA LEU A 27 -15.28 -30.59 1.80
C LEU A 27 -13.95 -30.19 2.45
N VAL A 28 -13.11 -31.16 2.85
CA VAL A 28 -11.77 -30.89 3.38
C VAL A 28 -10.86 -30.28 2.31
N VAL A 29 -10.86 -30.84 1.09
CA VAL A 29 -10.11 -30.32 -0.06
C VAL A 29 -10.62 -28.93 -0.44
N LEU A 30 -11.93 -28.72 -0.50
CA LEU A 30 -12.54 -27.42 -0.77
C LEU A 30 -12.16 -26.39 0.30
N ARG A 31 -12.21 -26.77 1.59
CA ARG A 31 -11.76 -25.92 2.70
C ARG A 31 -10.27 -25.60 2.61
N MET A 32 -9.44 -26.54 2.17
CA MET A 32 -8.02 -26.34 1.94
C MET A 32 -7.76 -25.37 0.77
N ILE A 33 -8.38 -25.60 -0.39
CA ILE A 33 -8.33 -24.71 -1.55
C ILE A 33 -8.80 -23.30 -1.16
N TYR A 34 -9.90 -23.22 -0.42
CA TYR A 34 -10.44 -21.97 0.09
C TYR A 34 -9.42 -21.26 0.97
N LYS A 35 -8.83 -21.94 1.97
CA LYS A 35 -7.77 -21.37 2.82
C LYS A 35 -6.58 -20.84 2.01
N LEU A 36 -6.17 -21.55 0.95
CA LEU A 36 -5.08 -21.13 0.07
C LEU A 36 -5.44 -19.89 -0.77
N LYS A 37 -6.66 -19.80 -1.29
CA LYS A 37 -7.13 -18.67 -2.12
C LYS A 37 -7.65 -17.48 -1.32
N ARG A 38 -7.86 -17.62 -0.02
CA ARG A 38 -8.47 -16.59 0.86
C ARG A 38 -7.85 -15.19 0.76
N PRO A 39 -6.51 -14.99 0.73
CA PRO A 39 -5.93 -13.65 0.60
C PRO A 39 -6.33 -12.94 -0.70
N ALA A 40 -6.28 -13.66 -1.82
CA ALA A 40 -6.66 -13.11 -3.13
C ALA A 40 -8.16 -12.79 -3.19
N ILE A 41 -9.01 -13.67 -2.63
CA ILE A 41 -10.46 -13.44 -2.53
C ILE A 41 -10.76 -12.17 -1.72
N LYS A 42 -10.08 -11.98 -0.58
CA LYS A 42 -10.26 -10.79 0.26
C LYS A 42 -9.86 -9.50 -0.46
N GLY A 43 -8.75 -9.52 -1.21
CA GLY A 43 -8.34 -8.40 -2.05
C GLY A 43 -9.41 -8.03 -3.07
N ALA A 44 -9.87 -9.02 -3.84
CA ALA A 44 -10.90 -8.81 -4.87
C ALA A 44 -12.24 -8.30 -4.30
N ILE A 45 -12.67 -8.80 -3.13
CA ILE A 45 -13.86 -8.27 -2.45
C ILE A 45 -13.65 -6.81 -2.04
N GLY A 46 -12.46 -6.46 -1.57
CA GLY A 46 -12.13 -5.10 -1.20
C GLY A 46 -12.19 -4.13 -2.39
N GLU A 47 -11.52 -4.48 -3.48
CA GLU A 47 -11.52 -3.71 -4.74
C GLU A 47 -12.93 -3.59 -5.33
N TRP A 48 -13.72 -4.66 -5.32
CA TRP A 48 -15.10 -4.62 -5.79
C TRP A 48 -15.97 -3.63 -4.99
N LYS A 49 -15.80 -3.57 -3.67
CA LYS A 49 -16.52 -2.60 -2.83
C LYS A 49 -16.13 -1.16 -3.16
N VAL A 50 -14.85 -0.91 -3.43
CA VAL A 50 -14.34 0.40 -3.83
C VAL A 50 -14.92 0.78 -5.19
N ASN A 51 -14.82 -0.08 -6.20
CA ASN A 51 -15.41 0.13 -7.52
C ASN A 51 -16.90 0.48 -7.45
N ARG A 52 -17.68 -0.23 -6.63
CA ARG A 52 -19.11 0.06 -6.45
C ARG A 52 -19.38 1.46 -5.88
N LYS A 53 -18.48 1.99 -5.05
CA LYS A 53 -18.58 3.36 -4.52
C LYS A 53 -18.11 4.38 -5.55
N LEU A 54 -17.02 4.11 -6.25
CA LEU A 54 -16.50 4.98 -7.30
C LEU A 54 -17.45 5.10 -8.49
N ALA A 55 -18.21 4.04 -8.82
CA ALA A 55 -19.23 4.06 -9.86
C ALA A 55 -20.43 4.98 -9.55
N LYS A 56 -20.52 5.52 -8.33
CA LYS A 56 -21.53 6.52 -7.95
C LYS A 56 -21.01 7.95 -8.06
N LEU A 57 -19.73 8.14 -8.35
CA LEU A 57 -19.21 9.45 -8.69
C LEU A 57 -19.91 9.91 -9.98
N GLY A 58 -20.18 11.21 -10.09
CA GLY A 58 -20.79 11.78 -11.29
C GLY A 58 -19.88 11.68 -12.52
N ASP A 59 -20.43 12.04 -13.68
CA ASP A 59 -19.78 11.88 -14.99
C ASP A 59 -18.49 12.70 -15.15
N ASP A 60 -18.24 13.68 -14.27
CA ASP A 60 -17.00 14.46 -14.19
C ASP A 60 -15.78 13.62 -13.79
N TYR A 61 -16.01 12.40 -13.29
CA TYR A 61 -14.96 11.50 -12.84
C TYR A 61 -14.85 10.28 -13.74
N ARG A 62 -13.61 9.93 -14.08
CA ARG A 62 -13.30 8.68 -14.79
C ARG A 62 -12.48 7.76 -13.91
N VAL A 63 -12.85 6.49 -13.88
CA VAL A 63 -12.23 5.47 -13.01
C VAL A 63 -11.45 4.46 -13.85
N PHE A 64 -10.18 4.26 -13.49
CA PHE A 64 -9.29 3.24 -14.05
C PHE A 64 -8.93 2.26 -12.95
N GLY A 65 -9.09 0.96 -13.19
CA GLY A 65 -8.76 -0.10 -12.23
C GLY A 65 -7.67 -1.03 -12.73
N ASP A 66 -6.91 -1.63 -11.81
CA ASP A 66 -5.88 -2.64 -12.09
C ASP A 66 -4.81 -2.19 -13.10
N LEU A 67 -4.29 -0.96 -12.98
CA LEU A 67 -3.26 -0.46 -13.90
C LEU A 67 -1.88 -1.03 -13.53
N TYR A 68 -1.14 -1.52 -14.52
CA TYR A 68 0.23 -2.01 -14.33
C TYR A 68 1.24 -1.05 -14.95
N VAL A 69 1.87 -0.24 -14.10
CA VAL A 69 2.80 0.81 -14.53
C VAL A 69 4.23 0.29 -14.43
N LEU A 70 5.06 0.57 -15.45
CA LEU A 70 6.49 0.28 -15.41
C LEU A 70 7.18 1.18 -14.38
N LYS A 71 8.10 0.60 -13.60
CA LYS A 71 8.96 1.36 -12.68
C LYS A 71 10.23 1.81 -13.41
N VAL A 72 10.79 2.93 -12.97
CA VAL A 72 12.09 3.42 -13.46
C VAL A 72 13.21 2.38 -13.24
N GLU A 73 13.23 1.72 -12.09
CA GLU A 73 14.20 0.66 -11.76
C GLU A 73 13.92 -0.68 -12.49
N GLY A 74 12.93 -0.72 -13.37
CA GLY A 74 12.47 -1.94 -14.04
C GLY A 74 11.39 -2.72 -13.28
N GLY A 75 10.68 -3.57 -14.03
CA GLY A 75 9.51 -4.31 -13.55
C GLY A 75 8.25 -3.44 -13.45
N HIS A 76 7.17 -4.01 -12.90
CA HIS A 76 5.85 -3.36 -12.85
C HIS A 76 5.36 -3.14 -11.42
N THR A 77 4.58 -2.08 -11.23
CA THR A 77 3.71 -1.88 -10.08
C THR A 77 2.26 -1.99 -10.49
N GLN A 78 1.43 -2.65 -9.69
CA GLN A 78 -0.01 -2.55 -9.82
C GLN A 78 -0.49 -1.33 -9.04
N VAL A 79 -1.41 -0.57 -9.61
CA VAL A 79 -2.16 0.51 -8.95
C VAL A 79 -3.62 0.08 -8.95
N ASP A 80 -4.23 -0.02 -7.76
CA ASP A 80 -5.56 -0.60 -7.63
C ASP A 80 -6.60 0.24 -8.39
N HIS A 81 -6.65 1.54 -8.11
CA HIS A 81 -7.51 2.48 -8.83
C HIS A 81 -6.83 3.83 -9.02
N VAL A 82 -7.05 4.41 -10.20
CA VAL A 82 -6.76 5.83 -10.51
C VAL A 82 -8.08 6.46 -10.93
N VAL A 83 -8.44 7.57 -10.29
CA VAL A 83 -9.62 8.36 -10.67
C VAL A 83 -9.14 9.69 -11.20
N THR A 84 -9.62 10.11 -12.36
CA THR A 84 -9.25 11.39 -12.97
C THR A 84 -10.47 12.29 -13.08
N SER A 85 -10.24 13.58 -12.94
CA SER A 85 -11.22 14.65 -13.18
C SER A 85 -10.45 15.95 -13.38
N ARG A 86 -11.15 17.03 -13.77
CA ARG A 86 -10.54 18.35 -13.82
C ARG A 86 -10.06 18.89 -12.47
N LYS A 87 -10.51 18.28 -11.38
CA LYS A 87 -10.19 18.63 -9.99
C LYS A 87 -8.93 17.93 -9.48
N GLY A 88 -8.33 17.04 -10.29
CA GLY A 88 -7.11 16.33 -9.91
C GLY A 88 -7.12 14.87 -10.32
N VAL A 89 -5.98 14.22 -10.09
CA VAL A 89 -5.81 12.78 -10.23
C VAL A 89 -5.73 12.14 -8.85
N PHE A 90 -6.58 11.17 -8.57
CA PHE A 90 -6.69 10.51 -7.28
C PHE A 90 -6.20 9.08 -7.40
N VAL A 91 -5.12 8.75 -6.69
CA VAL A 91 -4.53 7.42 -6.70
C VAL A 91 -4.94 6.69 -5.43
N ILE A 92 -5.69 5.60 -5.58
CA ILE A 92 -6.36 4.92 -4.49
C ILE A 92 -5.74 3.55 -4.25
N GLU A 93 -5.24 3.34 -3.04
CA GLU A 93 -4.76 2.05 -2.55
C GLU A 93 -5.84 1.40 -1.67
N THR A 94 -6.22 0.16 -1.99
CA THR A 94 -7.29 -0.55 -1.29
C THR A 94 -6.75 -1.57 -0.31
N LYS A 95 -7.13 -1.45 0.96
CA LYS A 95 -6.82 -2.44 2.00
C LYS A 95 -8.07 -3.15 2.49
N HIS A 96 -7.94 -4.44 2.77
CA HIS A 96 -8.99 -5.30 3.32
C HIS A 96 -8.56 -5.92 4.65
N TYR A 97 -8.33 -5.05 5.64
CA TYR A 97 -7.90 -5.41 7.00
C TYR A 97 -8.98 -5.08 8.04
N SER A 98 -9.23 -6.00 8.97
CA SER A 98 -10.15 -5.82 10.10
C SER A 98 -9.38 -5.64 11.41
N GLY A 99 -10.09 -5.31 12.50
CA GLY A 99 -9.47 -5.12 13.81
C GLY A 99 -8.79 -3.77 13.95
N TRP A 100 -7.93 -3.61 14.96
CA TRP A 100 -7.30 -2.32 15.24
C TRP A 100 -6.09 -2.10 14.36
N ILE A 101 -6.02 -0.92 13.74
CA ILE A 101 -4.92 -0.51 12.87
C ILE A 101 -4.16 0.62 13.55
N PHE A 102 -2.87 0.39 13.81
CA PHE A 102 -1.95 1.35 14.38
C PHE A 102 -0.89 1.69 13.35
N GLY A 103 -0.58 2.97 13.20
CA GLY A 103 0.38 3.42 12.21
C GLY A 103 0.65 4.92 12.30
N SER A 104 1.68 5.33 11.58
CA SER A 104 1.99 6.72 11.25
C SER A 104 2.67 6.74 9.88
N ASP A 105 2.73 7.90 9.24
CA ASP A 105 3.51 8.15 8.03
C ASP A 105 5.02 7.95 8.24
N ARG A 106 5.52 8.12 9.47
CA ARG A 106 6.95 8.02 9.81
C ARG A 106 7.48 6.58 9.80
N HIS A 107 6.61 5.59 9.93
CA HIS A 107 7.02 4.19 10.07
C HIS A 107 6.80 3.40 8.78
N LYS A 108 7.84 2.64 8.38
CA LYS A 108 7.78 1.76 7.20
C LYS A 108 6.66 0.72 7.26
N ASN A 109 6.30 0.27 8.46
CA ASN A 109 5.27 -0.74 8.67
C ASN A 109 4.24 -0.24 9.69
N TRP A 110 2.98 -0.52 9.42
CA TRP A 110 1.87 -0.41 10.36
C TRP A 110 1.66 -1.74 11.09
N THR A 111 0.82 -1.71 12.12
CA THR A 111 0.50 -2.87 12.94
C THR A 111 -1.01 -3.08 12.93
N GLN A 112 -1.43 -4.27 12.50
CA GLN A 112 -2.79 -4.76 12.66
C GLN A 112 -2.86 -5.59 13.95
N VAL A 113 -3.93 -5.40 14.72
CA VAL A 113 -4.22 -6.20 15.91
C VAL A 113 -5.62 -6.81 15.79
N ILE A 114 -5.68 -8.14 15.81
CA ILE A 114 -6.92 -8.91 15.87
C ILE A 114 -6.84 -9.80 17.11
N TYR A 115 -7.72 -9.56 18.07
CA TYR A 115 -7.63 -10.16 19.41
C TYR A 115 -6.22 -9.96 20.00
N LYS A 116 -5.52 -11.03 20.38
CA LYS A 116 -4.16 -10.98 20.93
C LYS A 116 -3.05 -11.02 19.87
N ARG A 117 -3.39 -11.20 18.59
CA ARG A 117 -2.40 -11.34 17.51
C ARG A 117 -2.06 -9.98 16.92
N LYS A 118 -0.76 -9.71 16.78
CA LYS A 118 -0.23 -8.49 16.16
C LYS A 118 0.52 -8.88 14.89
N GLU A 119 0.09 -8.33 13.77
CA GLU A 119 0.71 -8.55 12.46
C GLU A 119 1.25 -7.23 11.93
N LYS A 120 2.42 -7.27 11.29
CA LYS A 120 2.98 -6.10 10.61
C LYS A 120 2.50 -6.08 9.18
N MET A 121 2.07 -4.91 8.72
CA MET A 121 1.76 -4.66 7.32
C MET A 121 2.63 -3.52 6.82
N TYR A 122 3.06 -3.58 5.56
CA TYR A 122 3.77 -2.47 4.95
C TYR A 122 2.88 -1.22 4.95
N ASN A 123 3.49 -0.05 5.19
CA ASN A 123 2.75 1.20 5.27
C ASN A 123 2.07 1.49 3.92
N PRO A 124 0.73 1.53 3.86
CA PRO A 124 0.00 1.72 2.61
C PRO A 124 0.21 3.11 2.02
N ILE A 125 0.50 4.13 2.84
CA ILE A 125 0.86 5.47 2.36
C ILE A 125 2.15 5.41 1.55
N TRP A 126 3.16 4.69 2.05
CA TRP A 126 4.44 4.54 1.35
C TRP A 126 4.30 3.67 0.09
N GLN A 127 3.40 2.70 0.12
CA GLN A 127 3.08 1.90 -1.06
C GLN A 127 2.47 2.78 -2.15
N ASN A 128 1.41 3.52 -1.81
CA ASN A 128 0.72 4.39 -2.74
C ASN A 128 1.59 5.53 -3.25
N PHE A 129 2.48 6.07 -2.40
CA PHE A 129 3.50 7.01 -2.84
C PHE A 129 4.35 6.44 -3.98
N GLY A 130 4.82 5.19 -3.88
CA GLY A 130 5.55 4.55 -4.96
C GLY A 130 4.74 4.35 -6.24
N HIS A 131 3.43 4.12 -6.12
CA HIS A 131 2.50 4.06 -7.26
C HIS A 131 2.39 5.41 -7.96
N ILE A 132 2.16 6.48 -7.18
CA ILE A 132 2.11 7.86 -7.66
C ILE A 132 3.40 8.24 -8.40
N GLN A 133 4.58 7.91 -7.85
CA GLN A 133 5.85 8.21 -8.53
C GLN A 133 5.97 7.46 -9.87
N SER A 134 5.55 6.19 -9.92
CA SER A 134 5.58 5.43 -11.18
C SER A 134 4.62 6.04 -12.22
N LEU A 135 3.44 6.51 -11.78
CA LEU A 135 2.47 7.19 -12.65
C LEU A 135 2.97 8.54 -13.15
N ARG A 136 3.61 9.36 -12.30
CA ARG A 136 4.20 10.65 -12.71
C ARG A 136 5.22 10.46 -13.82
N SER A 137 6.15 9.53 -13.62
CA SER A 137 7.16 9.22 -14.64
C SER A 137 6.53 8.69 -15.93
N TYR A 138 5.47 7.86 -15.83
CA TYR A 138 4.78 7.34 -17.02
C TYR A 138 4.02 8.43 -17.79
N LEU A 139 3.35 9.34 -17.09
CA LEU A 139 2.60 10.45 -17.70
C LEU A 139 3.51 11.61 -18.15
N ASN A 140 4.80 11.56 -17.82
CA ASN A 140 5.78 12.61 -18.10
C ASN A 140 5.30 14.00 -17.66
N ASN A 141 4.70 14.07 -16.46
CA ASN A 141 4.16 15.30 -15.90
C ASN A 141 4.45 15.34 -14.38
N GLU A 142 5.54 16.02 -14.02
CA GLU A 142 6.01 16.12 -12.63
C GLU A 142 5.15 17.08 -11.78
N ASP A 143 4.54 18.09 -12.41
CA ASP A 143 3.70 19.09 -11.76
C ASP A 143 2.24 18.61 -11.59
N LEU A 144 1.92 17.41 -12.07
CA LEU A 144 0.58 16.85 -11.96
C LEU A 144 0.20 16.63 -10.50
N ASP A 145 -0.84 17.33 -10.07
CA ASP A 145 -1.38 17.19 -8.72
C ASP A 145 -2.08 15.84 -8.58
N MET A 146 -1.43 14.96 -7.83
CA MET A 146 -1.87 13.60 -7.57
C MET A 146 -2.15 13.42 -6.08
N HIS A 147 -3.39 13.12 -5.75
CA HIS A 147 -3.85 12.96 -4.38
C HIS A 147 -3.82 11.48 -3.96
N SER A 148 -3.14 11.21 -2.85
CA SER A 148 -3.03 9.87 -2.27
C SER A 148 -4.23 9.55 -1.38
N ILE A 149 -4.96 8.48 -1.69
CA ILE A 149 -6.08 7.98 -0.87
C ILE A 149 -5.82 6.52 -0.50
N ILE A 150 -5.82 6.22 0.79
CA ILE A 150 -5.77 4.87 1.33
C ILE A 150 -7.16 4.53 1.86
N THR A 151 -7.81 3.55 1.23
CA THR A 151 -9.18 3.16 1.59
C THR A 151 -9.25 1.77 2.21
N PHE A 152 -9.93 1.65 3.35
CA PHE A 152 -10.18 0.37 4.01
C PHE A 152 -11.61 -0.10 3.70
N SER A 153 -11.70 -1.26 3.03
CA SER A 153 -12.95 -1.89 2.55
C SER A 153 -13.66 -2.78 3.57
N SER A 154 -13.09 -2.87 4.78
CA SER A 154 -13.59 -3.62 5.93
C SER A 154 -13.64 -2.73 7.17
N ASP A 155 -14.31 -3.21 8.22
CA ASP A 155 -14.56 -2.47 9.46
C ASP A 155 -13.33 -2.48 10.39
N ALA A 156 -12.19 -2.00 9.88
CA ALA A 156 -11.04 -1.68 10.71
C ALA A 156 -11.40 -0.59 11.72
N THR A 157 -10.72 -0.57 12.87
CA THR A 157 -10.76 0.57 13.77
C THR A 157 -9.41 1.26 13.72
N PHE A 158 -9.38 2.50 13.27
CA PHE A 158 -8.17 3.30 13.27
C PHE A 158 -7.79 3.72 14.69
N LYS A 159 -6.52 3.48 15.07
CA LYS A 159 -5.92 3.86 16.35
C LYS A 159 -4.69 4.74 16.11
N PHE A 160 -4.81 5.65 15.14
CA PHE A 160 -3.78 6.64 14.82
C PHE A 160 -3.78 7.73 15.89
N LYS A 161 -2.58 8.25 16.21
CA LYS A 161 -2.42 9.31 17.21
C LYS A 161 -2.60 10.71 16.63
N GLU A 162 -2.29 10.85 15.35
CA GLU A 162 -2.23 12.11 14.61
C GLU A 162 -2.84 11.88 13.22
N PRO A 163 -3.42 12.92 12.58
CA PRO A 163 -3.84 12.86 11.19
C PRO A 163 -2.63 12.73 10.25
N PHE A 164 -2.89 12.33 9.00
CA PHE A 164 -1.86 12.19 7.98
C PHE A 164 -1.86 13.41 7.06
N GLU A 165 -0.69 14.03 6.86
CA GLU A 165 -0.55 15.20 6.00
C GLU A 165 -0.47 14.84 4.50
N THR A 166 0.05 13.65 4.18
CA THR A 166 0.43 13.27 2.82
C THR A 166 -0.57 12.35 2.12
N ALA A 167 -1.60 11.89 2.83
CA ALA A 167 -2.62 11.00 2.27
C ALA A 167 -3.90 11.05 3.10
N HIS A 168 -5.05 10.84 2.44
CA HIS A 168 -6.30 10.54 3.13
C HIS A 168 -6.31 9.06 3.52
N VAL A 169 -6.52 8.74 4.79
CA VAL A 169 -6.67 7.35 5.26
C VAL A 169 -8.06 7.18 5.83
N ILE A 170 -8.92 6.47 5.11
CA ILE A 170 -10.37 6.49 5.32
C ILE A 170 -11.00 5.10 5.21
N HIS A 171 -12.26 4.98 5.63
CA HIS A 171 -13.10 3.85 5.23
C HIS A 171 -13.73 4.08 3.85
N VAL A 172 -14.06 2.99 3.16
CA VAL A 172 -14.65 3.02 1.81
C VAL A 172 -15.95 3.84 1.72
N ASN A 173 -16.72 3.93 2.81
CA ASN A 173 -17.95 4.71 2.84
C ASN A 173 -17.71 6.23 2.89
N GLU A 174 -16.49 6.67 3.18
CA GLU A 174 -16.12 8.09 3.27
C GLU A 174 -15.50 8.61 1.96
N LEU A 175 -15.38 7.77 0.92
CA LEU A 175 -14.78 8.16 -0.37
C LEU A 175 -15.45 9.39 -0.96
N GLU A 176 -16.78 9.39 -1.09
CA GLU A 176 -17.57 10.50 -1.64
C GLU A 176 -17.28 11.81 -0.89
N LYS A 177 -17.16 11.75 0.44
CA LYS A 177 -16.81 12.91 1.29
C LYS A 177 -15.40 13.43 1.00
N VAL A 178 -14.44 12.57 0.65
CA VAL A 178 -13.09 13.01 0.30
C VAL A 178 -13.08 13.70 -1.06
N PHE A 179 -13.74 13.14 -2.08
CA PHE A 179 -13.86 13.80 -3.39
C PHE A 179 -14.54 15.15 -3.30
N GLY A 180 -15.57 15.28 -2.45
CA GLY A 180 -16.26 16.55 -2.21
C GLY A 180 -15.39 17.66 -1.58
N LYS A 181 -14.16 17.37 -1.13
CA LYS A 181 -13.22 18.41 -0.66
C LYS A 181 -12.46 19.10 -1.80
N TYR A 182 -12.54 18.55 -3.01
CA TYR A 182 -11.82 19.04 -4.18
C TYR A 182 -12.82 19.70 -5.12
N GLU A 183 -12.92 21.01 -5.05
CA GLU A 183 -13.85 21.81 -5.86
C GLU A 183 -13.12 22.59 -6.96
N ASP A 184 -11.86 22.96 -6.72
CA ASP A 184 -11.05 23.75 -7.63
C ASP A 184 -10.73 22.98 -8.92
N ILE A 185 -10.87 23.66 -10.05
CA ILE A 185 -10.42 23.15 -11.35
C ILE A 185 -8.92 23.40 -11.47
N VAL A 186 -8.14 22.33 -11.49
CA VAL A 186 -6.67 22.36 -11.52
C VAL A 186 -6.08 21.97 -12.88
N MET A 187 -6.90 21.49 -13.81
CA MET A 187 -6.47 21.17 -15.18
C MET A 187 -7.54 21.45 -16.24
N SER A 188 -7.08 21.69 -17.46
CA SER A 188 -7.92 21.87 -18.64
C SER A 188 -8.49 20.54 -19.16
N GLU A 189 -9.55 20.61 -19.97
CA GLU A 189 -10.12 19.44 -20.66
C GLU A 189 -9.08 18.73 -21.55
N GLY A 190 -8.23 19.50 -22.23
CA GLY A 190 -7.19 18.96 -23.10
C GLY A 190 -6.13 18.18 -22.32
N GLU A 191 -5.73 18.67 -21.14
CA GLU A 191 -4.81 17.96 -20.25
C GLU A 191 -5.45 16.69 -19.67
N LEU A 192 -6.69 16.79 -19.18
CA LEU A 192 -7.44 15.64 -18.67
C LEU A 192 -7.59 14.55 -19.74
N LYS A 193 -7.92 14.94 -20.98
CA LYS A 193 -8.03 14.01 -22.10
C LYS A 193 -6.70 13.31 -22.37
N LYS A 194 -5.58 14.04 -22.42
CA LYS A 194 -4.24 13.44 -22.62
C LYS A 194 -3.92 12.42 -21.53
N ILE A 195 -4.17 12.77 -20.26
CA ILE A 195 -3.96 11.86 -19.12
C ILE A 195 -4.82 10.60 -19.28
N ASN A 196 -6.10 10.77 -19.60
CA ASN A 196 -7.02 9.65 -19.79
C ASN A 196 -6.58 8.74 -20.93
N ASP A 197 -6.23 9.30 -22.09
CA ASP A 197 -5.74 8.55 -23.26
C ASP A 197 -4.46 7.77 -22.90
N SER A 198 -3.53 8.35 -22.12
CA SER A 198 -2.34 7.63 -21.63
C SER A 198 -2.68 6.51 -20.65
N LEU A 199 -3.58 6.73 -19.70
CA LEU A 199 -3.98 5.69 -18.73
C LEU A 199 -4.73 4.53 -19.41
N GLU A 200 -5.50 4.80 -20.47
CA GLU A 200 -6.15 3.76 -21.27
C GLU A 200 -5.15 2.77 -21.87
N GLN A 201 -3.96 3.23 -22.27
CA GLN A 201 -2.91 2.37 -22.86
C GLN A 201 -2.36 1.34 -21.85
N LEU A 202 -2.54 1.57 -20.55
CA LEU A 202 -2.14 0.63 -19.50
C LEU A 202 -3.19 -0.45 -19.23
N ILE A 203 -4.38 -0.35 -19.81
CA ILE A 203 -5.44 -1.35 -19.66
C ILE A 203 -5.13 -2.53 -20.58
N PHE A 204 -4.80 -3.68 -19.99
CA PHE A 204 -4.59 -4.90 -20.76
C PHE A 204 -5.88 -5.41 -21.38
N THR A 205 -5.90 -5.49 -22.71
CA THR A 205 -6.91 -6.20 -23.50
C THR A 205 -6.63 -7.70 -23.58
N ASP A 206 -5.35 -8.08 -23.69
CA ASP A 206 -4.91 -9.47 -23.72
C ASP A 206 -4.82 -10.10 -22.31
N LYS A 207 -5.57 -11.19 -22.11
CA LYS A 207 -5.65 -11.89 -20.83
C LYS A 207 -4.37 -12.64 -20.44
N GLN A 208 -3.64 -13.18 -21.42
CA GLN A 208 -2.37 -13.88 -21.17
C GLN A 208 -1.28 -12.88 -20.78
N GLU A 209 -1.21 -11.75 -21.45
CA GLU A 209 -0.27 -10.70 -21.11
C GLU A 209 -0.55 -10.12 -19.72
N LYS A 210 -1.82 -9.82 -19.40
CA LYS A 210 -2.24 -9.45 -18.03
C LYS A 210 -1.76 -10.46 -16.99
N LYS A 211 -1.90 -11.76 -17.28
CA LYS A 211 -1.47 -12.84 -16.38
C LYS A 211 0.06 -12.85 -16.21
N ARG A 212 0.82 -12.68 -17.30
CA ARG A 212 2.28 -12.63 -17.30
C ARG A 212 2.79 -11.47 -16.44
N VAL A 213 2.27 -10.27 -16.68
CA VAL A 213 2.66 -9.05 -15.94
C VAL A 213 2.26 -9.15 -14.46
N LYS A 214 1.05 -9.66 -14.16
CA LYS A 214 0.62 -9.92 -12.78
C LYS A 214 1.56 -10.88 -12.06
N GLN A 215 1.99 -11.97 -12.72
CA GLN A 215 2.93 -12.92 -12.13
C GLN A 215 4.30 -12.30 -11.88
N ALA A 216 4.81 -11.49 -12.82
CA ALA A 216 6.07 -10.75 -12.64
C ALA A 216 5.98 -9.79 -11.44
N HIS A 217 4.88 -9.05 -11.32
CA HIS A 217 4.62 -8.17 -10.19
C HIS A 217 4.61 -8.94 -8.86
N LEU A 218 3.84 -10.03 -8.74
CA LEU A 218 3.74 -10.83 -7.52
C LEU A 218 5.09 -11.43 -7.08
N LYS A 219 5.94 -11.83 -8.03
CA LYS A 219 7.31 -12.30 -7.74
C LYS A 219 8.16 -11.18 -7.12
N SER A 220 8.07 -9.96 -7.67
CA SER A 220 8.81 -8.80 -7.16
C SER A 220 8.36 -8.34 -5.76
N VAL A 221 7.07 -8.47 -5.45
CA VAL A 221 6.53 -8.15 -4.11
C VAL A 221 7.03 -9.16 -3.08
N LYS A 222 7.01 -10.46 -3.42
CA LYS A 222 7.47 -11.52 -2.51
C LYS A 222 8.97 -11.44 -2.23
N SER A 223 9.81 -11.23 -3.25
CA SER A 223 11.26 -11.09 -3.04
C SER A 223 11.59 -9.94 -2.08
N LYS A 224 10.91 -8.80 -2.22
CA LYS A 224 11.06 -7.65 -1.30
C LYS A 224 10.61 -7.94 0.13
N GLN A 225 9.67 -8.86 0.34
CA GLN A 225 9.25 -9.31 1.68
C GLN A 225 10.25 -10.31 2.28
N THR A 226 10.70 -11.30 1.50
CA THR A 226 11.66 -12.33 1.96
C THR A 226 13.02 -11.74 2.32
N SER A 227 13.57 -10.80 1.52
CA SER A 227 14.84 -10.13 1.84
C SER A 227 14.79 -9.31 3.15
N GLN A 228 13.59 -8.91 3.60
CA GLN A 228 13.40 -8.22 4.88
C GLN A 228 13.28 -9.19 6.08
N GLU A 229 12.99 -10.46 5.83
CA GLU A 229 12.93 -11.50 6.86
C GLU A 229 14.30 -12.16 7.10
N THR A 230 15.10 -12.39 6.06
CA THR A 230 16.46 -12.93 6.19
C THR A 230 17.43 -11.99 6.92
N GLN A 231 17.16 -10.67 6.95
CA GLN A 231 17.92 -9.73 7.76
C GLN A 231 17.50 -9.71 9.25
N LYS A 232 16.32 -10.25 9.61
CA LYS A 232 15.86 -10.34 11.01
C LYS A 232 16.42 -11.54 11.78
N SER A 233 16.84 -12.61 11.09
CA SER A 233 17.36 -13.83 11.73
C SER A 233 18.83 -13.75 12.15
N LYS A 234 19.57 -12.70 11.75
CA LYS A 234 21.00 -12.51 12.09
C LYS A 234 21.29 -11.63 13.31
N VAL A 235 20.27 -11.15 14.04
CA VAL A 235 20.49 -10.39 15.28
C VAL A 235 20.58 -11.36 16.47
N PRO A 236 21.72 -11.45 17.19
CA PRO A 236 21.82 -12.27 18.39
C PRO A 236 20.86 -11.73 19.46
N LYS A 237 20.07 -12.62 20.07
CA LYS A 237 19.25 -12.31 21.26
C LYS A 237 20.17 -12.02 22.45
N SER A 238 20.67 -10.79 22.58
CA SER A 238 21.28 -10.35 23.83
C SER A 238 20.19 -9.95 24.84
N LYS A 239 20.36 -10.48 26.05
CA LYS A 239 19.42 -10.45 27.17
C LYS A 239 19.09 -9.01 27.59
N LEU A 240 17.80 -8.67 27.60
CA LEU A 240 17.30 -7.45 28.23
C LEU A 240 17.21 -7.68 29.75
N ARG A 241 18.16 -7.12 30.51
CA ARG A 241 18.12 -7.06 31.97
C ARG A 241 17.37 -5.80 32.39
N THR A 242 16.21 -6.00 33.01
CA THR A 242 15.41 -4.98 33.69
C THR A 242 16.20 -4.32 34.82
N THR A 243 16.24 -2.99 34.86
CA THR A 243 16.33 -2.23 36.11
C THR A 243 15.36 -1.04 36.06
N LYS A 244 14.68 -0.85 37.19
CA LYS A 244 13.68 0.17 37.48
C LYS A 244 14.36 1.45 37.99
N SER A 245 13.56 2.53 37.88
CA SER A 245 13.33 3.63 38.83
C SER A 245 14.17 4.92 38.84
N VAL A 246 13.42 5.98 39.22
CA VAL A 246 13.76 7.32 39.78
C VAL A 246 13.84 8.43 38.69
N SER A 247 12.83 9.31 38.56
CA SER A 247 12.54 10.58 39.32
C SER A 247 13.72 11.56 39.21
N GLU A 248 13.65 12.85 38.85
CA GLU A 248 12.68 13.92 39.13
C GLU A 248 12.97 15.14 38.20
N LYS A 249 12.13 16.18 38.34
CA LYS A 249 11.96 17.48 37.66
C LYS A 249 13.24 18.32 37.39
N THR A 250 13.17 19.27 36.43
CA THR A 250 13.08 20.74 36.64
C THR A 250 13.08 21.50 35.30
N GLU A 251 12.27 22.57 35.22
CA GLU A 251 12.11 23.52 34.12
C GLU A 251 13.22 24.58 34.07
N THR A 252 13.61 25.10 32.90
CA THR A 252 13.69 26.55 32.64
C THR A 252 13.92 26.90 31.16
N VAL A 253 13.48 28.11 30.82
CA VAL A 253 13.22 28.74 29.52
C VAL A 253 14.46 29.52 29.02
N VAL A 254 14.52 29.81 27.71
CA VAL A 254 14.91 31.11 27.07
C VAL A 254 15.94 31.02 25.91
N SER A 255 15.46 31.50 24.75
CA SER A 255 16.08 32.31 23.68
C SER A 255 17.16 31.78 22.73
N LEU A 256 16.76 31.79 21.45
CA LEU A 256 17.43 32.30 20.24
C LEU A 256 18.87 32.80 20.35
N LYS A 257 19.74 32.28 19.47
CA LYS A 257 20.42 33.06 18.40
C LYS A 257 21.11 32.12 17.39
N THR A 258 20.91 32.42 16.12
CA THR A 258 21.69 31.96 14.96
C THR A 258 23.15 32.41 15.04
N PRO A 259 24.05 31.71 14.34
CA PRO A 259 24.76 32.40 13.28
C PRO A 259 24.79 31.62 11.96
N VAL A 260 24.77 32.43 10.90
CA VAL A 260 25.03 32.13 9.50
C VAL A 260 26.46 31.64 9.35
N ASP A 261 26.65 30.49 8.70
CA ASP A 261 27.92 30.14 8.06
C ASP A 261 27.65 29.39 6.75
N THR A 262 27.97 30.11 5.68
CA THR A 262 28.38 29.73 4.33
C THR A 262 28.73 28.24 4.16
N ALA A 263 27.84 27.47 3.51
CA ALA A 263 28.12 26.09 3.13
C ALA A 263 28.21 25.97 1.60
N THR A 264 29.39 25.53 1.18
CA THR A 264 29.92 25.29 -0.16
C THR A 264 28.98 24.45 -1.02
N LYS A 265 28.72 24.92 -2.25
CA LYS A 265 27.97 24.20 -3.28
C LYS A 265 28.73 22.93 -3.68
N THR A 266 28.19 21.77 -3.34
CA THR A 266 28.60 20.48 -3.94
C THR A 266 27.41 19.93 -4.72
N SER A 267 27.31 20.35 -5.97
CA SER A 267 26.34 19.86 -6.95
C SER A 267 26.65 18.40 -7.27
N SER A 268 25.91 17.47 -6.66
CA SER A 268 25.80 16.11 -7.18
C SER A 268 24.70 16.09 -8.26
N PRO A 269 24.94 15.46 -9.42
CA PRO A 269 23.98 15.48 -10.53
C PRO A 269 22.81 14.55 -10.17
N GLY A 270 21.68 15.13 -9.78
CA GLY A 270 20.44 14.37 -9.57
C GLY A 270 19.48 14.85 -8.48
N GLY A 271 19.79 15.92 -7.73
CA GLY A 271 18.87 16.48 -6.73
C GLY A 271 18.44 15.44 -5.67
N CYS A 272 17.42 15.77 -4.89
CA CYS A 272 16.88 14.86 -3.88
C CYS A 272 15.83 13.91 -4.49
N PRO A 273 15.96 12.58 -4.30
CA PRO A 273 15.03 11.61 -4.87
C PRO A 273 13.65 11.55 -4.17
N ARG A 274 13.38 12.39 -3.16
CA ARG A 274 12.06 12.51 -2.52
C ARG A 274 11.29 13.75 -2.95
N CYS A 275 11.99 14.86 -3.18
CA CYS A 275 11.43 16.21 -3.33
C CYS A 275 11.84 16.88 -4.64
N GLY A 276 12.80 16.33 -5.40
CA GLY A 276 13.45 16.99 -6.54
C GLY A 276 14.38 18.14 -6.15
N SER A 277 14.22 18.74 -4.97
CA SER A 277 15.04 19.87 -4.49
C SER A 277 16.51 19.49 -4.26
N GLU A 278 17.39 20.48 -4.28
CA GLU A 278 18.84 20.28 -4.13
C GLU A 278 19.23 19.53 -2.83
N LEU A 279 20.31 18.76 -2.88
CA LEU A 279 20.92 18.14 -1.70
C LEU A 279 22.03 19.05 -1.16
N VAL A 280 21.95 19.38 0.13
CA VAL A 280 22.88 20.29 0.80
C VAL A 280 23.56 19.60 1.99
N GLN A 281 24.83 19.90 2.23
CA GLN A 281 25.57 19.42 3.40
C GLN A 281 25.11 20.19 4.65
N ARG A 282 24.80 19.45 5.71
CA ARG A 282 24.28 19.95 6.99
C ARG A 282 25.08 19.35 8.14
N LYS A 283 25.17 20.06 9.26
CA LYS A 283 25.82 19.59 10.48
C LYS A 283 24.77 19.11 11.49
N GLY A 284 24.87 17.85 11.92
CA GLY A 284 23.99 17.25 12.92
C GLY A 284 24.76 16.82 14.17
N LYS A 285 24.02 16.30 15.15
CA LYS A 285 24.60 15.77 16.42
C LYS A 285 25.67 14.69 16.19
N PHE A 286 25.59 13.96 15.09
CA PHE A 286 26.47 12.83 14.76
C PHE A 286 27.50 13.17 13.67
N GLY A 287 27.72 14.46 13.39
CA GLY A 287 28.62 14.92 12.33
C GLY A 287 27.89 15.47 11.11
N GLU A 288 28.64 15.68 10.03
CA GLU A 288 28.12 16.22 8.78
C GLU A 288 27.37 15.16 7.98
N PHE A 289 26.26 15.56 7.37
CA PHE A 289 25.44 14.71 6.52
C PHE A 289 24.84 15.52 5.38
N VAL A 290 24.50 14.86 4.26
CA VAL A 290 23.84 15.51 3.12
C VAL A 290 22.32 15.30 3.23
N GLY A 291 21.51 16.34 3.06
CA GLY A 291 20.03 16.26 3.14
C GLY A 291 19.29 17.22 2.19
N CYS A 292 17.99 17.00 1.95
CA CYS A 292 17.18 17.86 1.05
C CYS A 292 17.19 19.31 1.56
N SER A 293 17.37 20.26 0.64
CA SER A 293 17.32 21.69 0.89
C SER A 293 15.95 22.12 1.41
N ALA A 294 14.87 21.48 0.94
CA ALA A 294 13.49 21.73 1.36
C ALA A 294 13.13 21.20 2.77
N TYR A 295 14.09 20.89 3.64
CA TYR A 295 13.80 20.63 5.06
C TYR A 295 13.17 21.89 5.71
N PRO A 296 12.11 21.76 6.54
CA PRO A 296 11.57 20.53 7.13
C PRO A 296 10.53 19.77 6.29
N LYS A 297 10.10 20.33 5.16
CA LYS A 297 9.06 19.75 4.26
C LYS A 297 9.53 18.46 3.60
N CYS A 298 10.82 18.33 3.31
CA CYS A 298 11.44 17.07 2.90
C CYS A 298 12.63 16.72 3.80
N ARG A 299 12.52 15.58 4.50
CA ARG A 299 13.53 15.07 5.45
C ARG A 299 14.39 13.96 4.85
N TYR A 300 14.69 14.01 3.55
CA TYR A 300 15.62 13.07 2.94
C TYR A 300 17.05 13.37 3.39
N THR A 301 17.81 12.30 3.64
CA THR A 301 19.24 12.36 3.92
C THR A 301 19.95 11.31 3.08
N LEU A 302 21.04 11.69 2.42
CA LEU A 302 21.89 10.77 1.68
C LEU A 302 22.67 9.92 2.69
N LYS A 303 22.62 8.60 2.57
CA LYS A 303 23.52 7.73 3.34
C LYS A 303 24.85 7.70 2.61
N LYS A 304 25.93 8.08 3.30
CA LYS A 304 27.28 7.81 2.80
C LYS A 304 27.45 6.28 2.80
N GLU A 305 27.72 5.69 1.64
CA GLU A 305 28.18 4.31 1.61
C GLU A 305 29.53 4.26 2.34
N ALA A 306 29.69 3.26 3.21
CA ALA A 306 30.86 3.08 4.05
C ALA A 306 31.98 2.40 3.27
#